data_AF-A0A2A8S547-F1
#
_entry.id   AF-A0A2A8S547-F1
#
_cell.length_a   1.000
_cell.length_b   1.000
_cell.length_c   1.000
_cell.angle_alpha   90.00
_cell.angle_beta   90.00
_cell.angle_gamma   90.00
#
_symmetry.space_group_name_H-M   'P 1'
#
loop_
_entity.id
_entity.type
_entity.pdbx_description
1 polymer ?
#
loop_
_entity_poly.entity_id
_entity_poly.type
_entity_poly.pdbx_seq_one_letter_code
_entity_poly.pdbx_strand_id
1 'polypeptide(L)'
;MIFAPVGLGVLVDIIVILLTVFLRKRTDSRTLKNVPGIVGTLVALYLFYRGFFEVRGFEGAAYGILSITLIIFALISIIIANKRKEIAG
;
A
#
# COMPACT_ATOMS: atom_id res chain seq x y z
N MET A 1 19.38 -4.27 -8.86
CA MET A 1 18.41 -3.15 -8.89
C MET A 1 17.21 -3.43 -7.97
N ILE A 2 17.46 -3.73 -6.70
CA ILE A 2 16.40 -3.95 -5.70
C ILE A 2 16.05 -2.62 -5.02
N PHE A 3 17.04 -1.75 -4.82
CA PHE A 3 16.88 -0.44 -4.18
C PHE A 3 15.87 0.47 -4.88
N ALA A 4 15.86 0.52 -6.21
CA ALA A 4 14.92 1.36 -6.96
C ALA A 4 13.44 0.94 -6.77
N PRO A 5 13.05 -0.32 -7.01
CA PRO A 5 11.66 -0.75 -6.81
C PRO A 5 11.23 -0.69 -5.33
N VAL A 6 12.11 -1.06 -4.39
CA VAL A 6 11.79 -0.94 -2.94
C VAL A 6 11.63 0.53 -2.55
N GLY A 7 12.55 1.40 -2.96
CA GLY A 7 12.52 2.83 -2.65
C GLY A 7 11.28 3.51 -3.21
N LEU A 8 10.90 3.21 -4.47
CA LEU A 8 9.67 3.71 -5.07
C LEU A 8 8.43 3.20 -4.32
N GLY A 9 8.39 1.91 -3.97
CA GLY A 9 7.29 1.35 -3.17
C GLY A 9 7.12 2.09 -1.85
N VAL A 10 8.19 2.22 -1.07
CA VAL A 10 8.19 2.93 0.21
C VAL A 10 7.72 4.39 0.05
N LEU A 11 8.21 5.12 -0.95
CA LEU A 11 7.79 6.51 -1.18
C LEU A 11 6.30 6.62 -1.48
N VAL A 12 5.78 5.75 -2.36
CA VAL A 12 4.34 5.71 -2.69
C VAL A 12 3.53 5.35 -1.45
N ASP A 13 3.97 4.36 -0.68
CA ASP A 13 3.25 3.87 0.49
C ASP A 13 3.26 4.81 1.68
N ILE A 14 4.30 5.64 1.85
CA ILE A 14 4.29 6.73 2.82
C ILE A 14 3.10 7.65 2.54
N ILE A 15 2.83 7.96 1.26
CA ILE A 15 1.69 8.79 0.87
C ILE A 15 0.38 8.07 1.21
N VAL A 16 0.28 6.76 0.95
CA VAL A 16 -0.91 5.95 1.28
C VAL A 16 -1.18 5.97 2.79
N ILE A 17 -0.16 5.77 3.62
CA ILE A 17 -0.29 5.81 5.09
C ILE A 17 -0.71 7.21 5.56
N LEU A 18 -0.07 8.28 5.05
CA LEU A 18 -0.44 9.64 5.42
C LEU A 18 -1.90 9.94 5.07
N LEU A 19 -2.37 9.50 3.91
CA LEU A 19 -3.75 9.63 3.50
C LEU A 19 -4.70 8.85 4.43
N THR A 20 -4.35 7.62 4.81
CA THR A 20 -5.13 6.83 5.78
C THR A 20 -5.22 7.51 7.14
N VAL A 21 -4.11 8.03 7.66
CA VAL A 21 -4.09 8.76 8.93
C VAL A 21 -4.92 10.03 8.83
N PHE A 22 -4.84 10.76 7.72
CA PHE A 22 -5.65 11.93 7.46
C PHE A 22 -7.15 11.61 7.43
N LEU A 23 -7.56 10.59 6.69
CA LEU A 23 -8.97 10.15 6.62
C LEU A 23 -9.45 9.67 8.00
N ARG A 24 -8.62 8.94 8.76
CA ARG A 24 -8.94 8.50 10.12
C ARG A 24 -9.23 9.65 11.08
N LYS A 25 -8.61 10.82 10.88
CA LYS A 25 -8.87 12.04 11.65
C LYS A 25 -10.16 12.75 11.20
N ARG A 26 -10.49 12.71 9.91
CA ARG A 26 -11.59 13.48 9.31
C ARG A 26 -12.94 12.76 9.26
N THR A 27 -12.94 11.43 9.26
CA THR A 27 -14.17 10.65 9.16
C THR A 27 -14.20 9.53 10.21
N ASP A 28 -15.40 9.13 10.61
CA ASP A 28 -15.61 7.92 11.39
C ASP A 28 -16.01 6.70 10.55
N SER A 29 -16.33 6.90 9.27
CA SER A 29 -16.67 5.82 8.34
C SER A 29 -15.53 4.83 8.20
N ARG A 30 -15.78 3.57 8.58
CA ARG A 30 -14.80 2.47 8.41
C ARG A 30 -14.48 2.24 6.94
N THR A 31 -15.48 2.32 6.07
CA THR A 31 -15.30 2.13 4.64
C THR A 31 -14.30 3.13 4.08
N LEU A 32 -14.49 4.42 4.38
CA LEU A 32 -13.65 5.48 3.83
C LEU A 32 -12.21 5.44 4.35
N LYS A 33 -12.00 5.02 5.61
CA LYS A 33 -10.66 4.82 6.18
C LYS A 33 -9.88 3.69 5.52
N ASN A 34 -10.57 2.64 5.06
CA ASN A 34 -9.96 1.48 4.43
C ASN A 34 -9.67 1.68 2.93
N VAL A 35 -10.28 2.70 2.29
CA VAL A 35 -10.10 2.98 0.86
C VAL A 35 -8.62 3.02 0.43
N PRO A 36 -7.71 3.76 1.10
CA PRO A 36 -6.33 3.83 0.64
C PRO A 36 -5.63 2.46 0.66
N GLY A 37 -5.86 1.64 1.69
CA GLY A 37 -5.27 0.32 1.81
C GLY A 37 -5.86 -0.71 0.83
N ILE A 38 -7.18 -0.64 0.56
CA ILE A 38 -7.82 -1.47 -0.47
C ILE A 38 -7.27 -1.12 -1.85
N VAL A 39 -7.20 0.18 -2.19
CA VAL A 39 -6.65 0.65 -3.46
C VAL A 39 -5.18 0.23 -3.59
N GLY A 40 -4.37 0.40 -2.56
CA GLY A 40 -2.98 -0.04 -2.54
C GLY A 40 -2.84 -1.55 -2.79
N THR A 41 -3.71 -2.36 -2.20
CA THR A 41 -3.74 -3.82 -2.43
C THR A 41 -4.06 -4.15 -3.89
N LEU A 42 -5.06 -3.50 -4.48
CA LEU A 42 -5.43 -3.72 -5.89
C LEU A 42 -4.29 -3.32 -6.85
N VAL A 43 -3.65 -2.19 -6.59
CA VAL A 43 -2.50 -1.72 -7.40
C VAL A 43 -1.34 -2.72 -7.30
N ALA A 44 -1.06 -3.22 -6.10
CA ALA A 44 0.01 -4.20 -5.90
C ALA A 44 -0.27 -5.51 -6.64
N LEU A 45 -1.51 -6.03 -6.57
CA LEU A 45 -1.91 -7.23 -7.31
C LEU A 45 -1.80 -7.04 -8.82
N TYR A 46 -2.19 -5.86 -9.33
CA TYR A 46 -2.05 -5.53 -10.74
C TYR A 46 -0.57 -5.49 -11.17
N LEU A 47 0.29 -4.85 -10.39
CA LEU A 47 1.73 -4.79 -10.68
C LEU A 47 2.39 -6.17 -10.60
N PHE A 48 1.97 -7.01 -9.66
CA PHE A 48 2.42 -8.40 -9.59
C PHE A 48 2.00 -9.19 -10.84
N TYR A 49 0.74 -9.07 -11.26
CA TYR A 49 0.26 -9.71 -12.48
C TYR A 49 1.08 -9.28 -13.70
N ARG A 50 1.30 -7.97 -13.88
CA ARG A 50 2.14 -7.47 -14.98
C ARG A 50 3.57 -7.98 -14.90
N GLY A 51 4.17 -7.96 -13.71
CA GLY A 51 5.55 -8.42 -13.49
C GLY A 51 5.73 -9.93 -13.66
N PHE A 52 4.67 -10.72 -13.57
CA PHE A 52 4.72 -12.17 -13.72
C PHE A 52 4.34 -12.65 -15.12
N PHE A 53 3.28 -12.08 -15.71
CA PHE A 53 2.70 -12.55 -16.96
C PHE A 53 3.14 -11.75 -18.19
N GLU A 54 3.27 -10.43 -18.08
CA GLU A 54 3.52 -9.53 -19.22
C GLU A 54 5.01 -9.16 -19.33
N VAL A 55 5.58 -8.64 -18.25
CA VAL A 55 6.95 -8.15 -18.18
C VAL A 55 7.83 -9.28 -17.65
N ARG A 56 8.80 -9.73 -18.45
CA ARG A 56 9.64 -10.89 -18.11
C ARG A 56 11.07 -10.49 -17.78
N GLY A 57 11.80 -11.42 -17.18
CA GLY A 57 13.21 -11.23 -16.85
C GLY A 57 13.42 -10.25 -15.70
N PHE A 58 14.49 -9.46 -15.79
CA PHE A 58 14.94 -8.62 -14.70
C PHE A 58 13.93 -7.52 -14.32
N GLU A 59 13.26 -6.93 -15.30
CA GLU A 59 12.23 -5.91 -15.06
C GLU A 59 10.99 -6.51 -14.38
N GLY A 60 10.55 -7.70 -14.80
CA GLY A 60 9.44 -8.42 -14.16
C GLY A 60 9.71 -8.71 -12.69
N ALA A 61 10.94 -9.13 -12.36
CA ALA A 61 11.37 -9.30 -10.97
C ALA A 61 11.31 -7.99 -10.17
N ALA A 62 11.62 -6.83 -10.78
CA ALA A 62 11.51 -5.53 -10.13
C ALA A 62 10.03 -5.16 -9.84
N TYR A 63 9.10 -5.42 -10.77
CA TYR A 63 7.67 -5.28 -10.52
C TYR A 63 7.19 -6.21 -9.39
N GLY A 64 7.68 -7.45 -9.34
CA GLY A 64 7.42 -8.37 -8.25
C GLY A 64 7.85 -7.82 -6.89
N ILE A 65 9.10 -7.35 -6.77
CA ILE A 65 9.62 -6.74 -5.52
C ILE A 65 8.83 -5.48 -5.12
N LEU A 66 8.50 -4.62 -6.10
CA LEU A 66 7.68 -3.44 -5.87
C LEU A 66 6.29 -3.83 -5.33
N SER A 67 5.64 -4.83 -5.94
CA SER A 67 4.32 -5.30 -5.51
C SER A 67 4.31 -5.87 -4.09
N ILE A 68 5.37 -6.59 -3.68
CA ILE A 68 5.49 -7.11 -2.32
C ILE A 68 5.59 -5.95 -1.32
N THR A 69 6.38 -4.92 -1.65
CA THR A 69 6.53 -3.73 -0.82
C THR A 69 5.16 -3.04 -0.63
N LEU A 70 4.45 -2.79 -1.74
CA LEU A 70 3.10 -2.19 -1.73
C LEU A 70 2.09 -3.00 -0.90
N ILE A 71 2.12 -4.33 -0.99
CA ILE A 71 1.23 -5.20 -0.18
C ILE A 71 1.49 -5.00 1.31
N ILE A 72 2.75 -4.98 1.74
CA ILE A 72 3.10 -4.87 3.18
C ILE A 72 2.52 -3.57 3.74
N PHE A 73 2.72 -2.46 3.05
CA PHE A 73 2.25 -1.15 3.50
C PHE A 73 0.74 -0.97 3.33
N ALA A 74 0.11 -1.55 2.30
CA ALA A 74 -1.33 -1.60 2.18
C ALA A 74 -1.98 -2.32 3.38
N LEU A 75 -1.39 -3.43 3.84
CA LEU A 75 -1.83 -4.12 5.05
C LEU A 75 -1.64 -3.25 6.31
N ILE A 76 -0.49 -2.57 6.44
CA ILE A 76 -0.25 -1.62 7.53
C ILE A 76 -1.31 -0.50 7.53
N SER A 77 -1.63 0.05 6.36
CA SER A 77 -2.67 1.06 6.18
C SER A 77 -4.04 0.55 6.66
N ILE A 78 -4.45 -0.66 6.28
CA ILE A 78 -5.70 -1.30 6.74
C ILE A 78 -5.69 -1.49 8.27
N ILE A 79 -4.56 -1.91 8.84
CA ILE A 79 -4.42 -2.05 10.29
C ILE A 79 -4.60 -0.69 10.99
N ILE A 80 -3.94 0.36 10.50
CA ILE A 80 -4.07 1.73 11.04
C ILE A 80 -5.52 2.24 10.92
N ALA A 81 -6.17 1.99 9.79
CA ALA A 81 -7.55 2.38 9.54
C ALA A 81 -8.52 1.78 10.56
N ASN A 82 -8.28 0.52 10.96
CA ASN A 82 -9.16 -0.24 11.85
C ASN A 82 -8.73 -0.25 13.32
N LYS A 83 -7.54 0.27 13.65
CA LYS A 83 -7.10 0.41 15.05
C LYS A 83 -8.09 1.31 15.80
N ARG A 84 -8.59 0.86 16.97
CA ARG A 84 -9.45 1.69 17.84
C ARG A 84 -8.78 3.06 18.05
N LYS A 85 -9.56 4.14 17.96
CA LYS A 85 -9.11 5.44 18.44
C LYS A 85 -8.87 5.24 19.94
N GLU A 86 -7.63 5.31 20.40
CA GLU A 86 -7.39 5.50 21.84
C GLU A 86 -8.11 6.78 22.20
N ILE A 87 -9.06 6.66 23.12
CA ILE A 87 -9.70 7.81 23.75
C ILE A 87 -8.57 8.43 24.56
N ALA A 88 -7.95 9.48 24.05
CA ALA A 88 -7.13 10.34 24.88
C ALA A 88 -8.10 10.95 25.91
N GLY A 89 -8.08 10.39 27.12
CA GLY A 89 -8.79 10.92 28.28
C GLY A 89 -8.15 12.20 28.77
#